data_AF-A0A0F2PTV0-F1
#
_entry.id   AF-A0A0F2PTV0-F1
#
_cell.length_a   1.000
_cell.length_b   1.000
_cell.length_c   1.000
_cell.angle_alpha   90.00
_cell.angle_beta   90.00
_cell.angle_gamma   90.00
#
_symmetry.space_group_name_H-M   'P 1'
#
loop_
_entity.id
_entity.type
_entity.pdbx_description
1 polymer ?
#
loop_
_entity_poly.entity_id
_entity_poly.type
_entity_poly.pdbx_seq_one_letter_code
_entity_poly.pdbx_strand_id
1 'polypeptide(L)'
;FDGFYAVCTNLDDNASEIIKVNHRRWEIEECFRIMKSEFKARPVYLSRDDRIEAHFTTCFISLIIYRLLEKMLNEKFTCYEIISGLKDMSFYEVKGEGYIPTYTRTDFTDALHEAFGFRTDYQIVNTSQMKKIFRGTKK
;
A
#
# COMPACT_ATOMS: atom_id res chain seq x y z
N PHE A 1 21.15 -21.36 -13.86
CA PHE A 1 21.76 -20.48 -14.87
C PHE A 1 23.17 -20.16 -14.38
N ASP A 2 24.18 -20.57 -15.14
CA ASP A 2 25.60 -20.41 -14.82
C ASP A 2 26.20 -19.34 -15.75
N GLY A 3 25.86 -18.08 -15.50
CA GLY A 3 26.18 -16.95 -16.38
C GLY A 3 26.82 -15.81 -15.59
N PHE A 4 27.92 -15.27 -16.11
CA PHE A 4 28.56 -14.07 -15.57
C PHE A 4 27.69 -12.84 -15.86
N TYR A 5 27.37 -12.06 -14.83
CA TYR A 5 26.70 -10.77 -14.95
C TYR A 5 27.73 -9.65 -14.79
N ALA A 6 27.83 -8.78 -15.80
CA ALA A 6 28.67 -7.59 -15.75
C ALA A 6 27.81 -6.35 -15.47
N VAL A 7 28.29 -5.47 -14.59
CA VAL A 7 27.68 -4.17 -14.31
C VAL A 7 28.58 -3.08 -14.87
N CYS A 8 28.11 -2.37 -15.90
CA CYS A 8 28.78 -1.17 -16.40
C CYS A 8 28.23 0.06 -15.67
N THR A 9 29.10 0.84 -15.04
CA THR A 9 28.72 2.05 -14.31
C THR A 9 29.76 3.15 -14.50
N ASN A 10 29.34 4.40 -14.34
CA ASN A 10 30.20 5.58 -14.29
C ASN A 10 30.50 6.03 -12.85
N LEU A 11 30.18 5.18 -11.86
CA LEU A 11 30.51 5.40 -10.45
C LEU A 11 31.92 4.89 -10.17
N ASP A 12 32.73 5.69 -9.46
CA ASP A 12 34.09 5.34 -9.04
C ASP A 12 34.12 4.63 -7.66
N ASP A 13 32.96 4.22 -7.15
CA ASP A 13 32.83 3.52 -5.87
C ASP A 13 33.41 2.10 -5.91
N ASN A 14 33.62 1.51 -4.72
CA ASN A 14 34.05 0.12 -4.62
C ASN A 14 33.03 -0.83 -5.26
N ALA A 15 33.52 -1.89 -5.91
CA ALA A 15 32.69 -2.89 -6.58
C ALA A 15 31.56 -3.46 -5.69
N SER A 16 31.81 -3.64 -4.38
CA SER A 16 30.79 -4.11 -3.44
C SER A 16 29.61 -3.13 -3.30
N GLU A 17 29.88 -1.83 -3.25
CA GLU A 17 28.84 -0.80 -3.15
C GLU A 17 28.07 -0.67 -4.47
N ILE A 18 28.78 -0.72 -5.60
CA ILE A 18 28.15 -0.74 -6.94
C ILE A 18 27.19 -1.92 -7.09
N ILE A 19 27.61 -3.12 -6.66
CA ILE A 19 26.80 -4.33 -6.70
C ILE A 19 25.56 -4.18 -5.79
N LYS A 20 25.73 -3.67 -4.57
CA LYS A 20 24.59 -3.40 -3.66
C LYS A 20 23.57 -2.44 -4.28
N VAL A 21 24.02 -1.33 -4.85
CA VAL A 21 23.15 -0.35 -5.52
C VAL A 21 22.46 -0.98 -6.73
N ASN A 22 23.19 -1.73 -7.56
CA ASN A 22 22.61 -2.40 -8.72
C ASN A 22 21.58 -3.46 -8.32
N HIS A 23 21.77 -4.17 -7.21
CA HIS A 23 20.75 -5.08 -6.68
C HIS A 23 19.46 -4.33 -6.36
N ARG A 24 19.51 -3.15 -5.74
CA ARG A 24 18.32 -2.38 -5.38
C ARG A 24 17.46 -1.90 -6.56
N ARG A 25 17.90 -2.08 -7.82
CA ARG A 25 17.07 -1.85 -9.01
C ARG A 25 15.80 -2.69 -9.02
N TRP A 26 15.81 -3.87 -8.40
CA TRP A 26 14.62 -4.71 -8.29
C TRP A 26 13.48 -3.99 -7.55
N GLU A 27 13.80 -3.11 -6.58
CA GLU A 27 12.81 -2.31 -5.83
C GLU A 27 12.03 -1.39 -6.78
N ILE A 28 12.73 -0.80 -7.75
CA ILE A 28 12.14 0.07 -8.78
C ILE A 28 11.27 -0.74 -9.74
N GLU A 29 11.74 -1.92 -10.17
CA GLU A 29 10.97 -2.81 -11.04
C GLU A 29 9.69 -3.30 -10.37
N GLU A 30 9.74 -3.59 -9.07
CA GLU A 30 8.57 -3.91 -8.28
C GLU A 30 7.57 -2.75 -8.21
N CYS A 31 8.05 -1.53 -7.95
CA CYS A 31 7.20 -0.33 -7.98
C CYS A 31 6.48 -0.20 -9.34
N PHE A 32 7.20 -0.41 -10.46
CA PHE A 32 6.58 -0.40 -11.78
C PHE A 32 5.59 -1.54 -12.00
N ARG A 33 5.84 -2.72 -11.43
CA ARG A 33 4.92 -3.86 -11.50
C ARG A 33 3.62 -3.55 -10.76
N ILE A 34 3.70 -3.10 -9.51
CA ILE A 34 2.56 -2.70 -8.68
C ILE A 34 1.76 -1.59 -9.36
N MET A 35 2.44 -0.57 -9.87
CA MET A 35 1.77 0.56 -10.54
C MET A 35 0.98 0.12 -11.78
N LYS A 36 1.49 -0.87 -12.53
CA LYS A 36 0.81 -1.41 -13.70
C LYS A 36 -0.34 -2.34 -13.31
N SER A 37 -0.14 -3.27 -12.36
CA SER A 37 -1.15 -4.28 -12.01
C SER A 37 -2.21 -3.73 -11.05
N GLU A 38 -1.81 -3.26 -9.88
CA GLU A 38 -2.71 -2.91 -8.78
C GLU A 38 -3.36 -1.53 -8.98
N PHE A 39 -2.55 -0.54 -9.38
CA PHE A 39 -3.02 0.83 -9.60
C PHE A 39 -3.46 1.11 -11.03
N LYS A 40 -3.45 0.08 -11.90
CA LYS A 40 -3.99 0.15 -13.26
C LYS A 40 -3.46 1.34 -14.06
N ALA A 41 -2.17 1.66 -13.92
CA ALA A 41 -1.52 2.66 -14.76
C ALA A 41 -1.53 2.26 -16.26
N ARG A 42 -1.90 1.02 -16.59
CA ARG A 42 -2.10 0.53 -17.96
C ARG A 42 -3.26 -0.49 -18.03
N PRO A 43 -3.97 -0.61 -19.16
CA PRO A 43 -3.99 0.34 -20.28
C PRO A 43 -4.80 1.58 -19.92
N VAL A 44 -4.36 2.74 -20.41
CA VAL A 44 -5.06 4.02 -20.21
C VAL A 44 -5.85 4.30 -21.49
N TYR A 45 -7.18 4.22 -21.44
CA TYR A 45 -8.05 4.59 -22.56
C TYR A 45 -8.26 6.12 -22.63
N LEU A 46 -7.17 6.89 -22.48
CA LEU A 46 -7.16 8.35 -22.52
C LEU A 46 -6.20 8.78 -23.63
N SER A 47 -6.65 9.70 -24.49
CA SER A 47 -5.88 10.19 -25.63
C SER A 47 -5.33 11.60 -25.45
N ARG A 48 -5.82 12.33 -24.43
CA ARG A 48 -5.42 13.71 -24.14
C ARG A 48 -4.32 13.71 -23.08
N ASP A 49 -3.20 14.40 -23.37
CA ASP A 49 -1.99 14.38 -22.55
C ASP A 49 -2.25 14.74 -21.09
N ASP A 50 -3.06 15.77 -20.84
CA ASP A 50 -3.39 16.21 -19.48
C ASP A 50 -4.15 15.14 -18.66
N ARG A 51 -4.98 14.31 -19.31
CA ARG A 51 -5.69 13.21 -18.66
C ARG A 51 -4.76 12.04 -18.38
N ILE A 52 -3.80 11.80 -19.28
CA ILE A 52 -2.76 10.80 -19.09
C ILE A 52 -1.90 11.20 -17.90
N GLU A 53 -1.44 12.46 -17.84
CA GLU A 53 -0.66 13.00 -16.75
C GLU A 53 -1.40 12.93 -15.41
N ALA A 54 -2.68 13.33 -15.38
CA ALA A 54 -3.50 13.23 -14.17
C ALA A 54 -3.65 11.78 -13.66
N HIS A 55 -3.86 10.82 -14.57
CA HIS A 55 -3.96 9.39 -14.22
C HIS A 55 -2.64 8.87 -13.64
N PHE A 56 -1.53 9.09 -14.35
CA PHE A 56 -0.21 8.64 -13.89
C PHE A 56 0.17 9.27 -12.55
N THR A 57 -0.09 10.56 -12.38
CA THR A 57 0.17 11.27 -11.11
C THR A 57 -0.64 10.65 -9.97
N THR A 58 -1.92 10.35 -10.21
CA THR A 58 -2.78 9.70 -9.22
C THR A 58 -2.25 8.31 -8.85
N CYS A 59 -1.91 7.47 -9.83
CA CYS A 59 -1.33 6.15 -9.60
C CYS A 59 -0.01 6.24 -8.81
N PHE A 60 0.82 7.24 -9.12
CA PHE A 60 2.09 7.45 -8.42
C PHE A 60 1.87 7.86 -6.97
N ILE A 61 0.94 8.78 -6.68
CA ILE A 61 0.59 9.16 -5.30
C ILE A 61 0.05 7.94 -4.54
N SER A 62 -0.82 7.13 -5.16
CA SER A 62 -1.30 5.88 -4.56
C SER A 62 -0.16 4.92 -4.22
N LEU A 63 0.84 4.79 -5.09
CA LEU A 63 2.04 3.99 -4.84
C LEU A 63 2.84 4.49 -3.64
N ILE A 64 3.01 5.81 -3.50
CA ILE A 64 3.70 6.39 -2.34
C ILE A 64 2.95 6.09 -1.04
N ILE A 65 1.63 6.29 -1.02
CA ILE A 65 0.79 5.97 0.14
C ILE A 65 0.91 4.49 0.49
N TYR A 66 0.85 3.61 -0.52
CA TYR A 66 1.05 2.18 -0.33
C TYR A 66 2.42 1.85 0.28
N ARG A 67 3.52 2.41 -0.24
CA ARG A 67 4.87 2.14 0.29
C ARG A 67 5.02 2.63 1.73
N LEU A 68 4.40 3.74 2.10
CA LEU A 68 4.36 4.19 3.49
C LEU A 68 3.63 3.18 4.37
N LEU A 69 2.46 2.72 3.93
CA LEU A 69 1.67 1.72 4.65
C LEU A 69 2.42 0.38 4.79
N GLU A 70 3.05 -0.10 3.72
CA GLU A 70 3.88 -1.30 3.71
C GLU A 70 5.03 -1.21 4.72
N LYS A 71 5.72 -0.07 4.79
CA LYS A 71 6.77 0.19 5.79
C LYS A 71 6.22 0.21 7.22
N MET A 72 5.06 0.84 7.44
CA MET A 72 4.40 0.85 8.76
C MET A 72 3.96 -0.55 9.21
N LEU A 73 3.69 -1.45 8.25
CA LEU A 73 3.35 -2.85 8.49
C LEU A 73 4.58 -3.77 8.50
N ASN A 74 5.79 -3.21 8.57
CA ASN A 74 7.07 -3.92 8.60
C ASN A 74 7.26 -4.87 7.40
N GLU A 75 6.71 -4.53 6.22
CA GLU A 75 6.86 -5.31 4.98
C GLU A 75 6.37 -6.76 5.09
N LYS A 76 5.47 -7.04 6.04
CA LYS A 76 4.97 -8.40 6.32
C LYS A 76 3.94 -8.91 5.31
N PHE A 77 3.30 -8.01 4.58
CA PHE A 77 2.17 -8.30 3.70
C PHE A 77 2.46 -7.85 2.29
N THR A 78 1.95 -8.61 1.34
CA THR A 78 2.03 -8.28 -0.08
C THR A 78 1.12 -7.09 -0.43
N CYS A 79 1.41 -6.46 -1.56
CA CYS A 79 0.58 -5.38 -2.09
C CYS A 79 -0.89 -5.78 -2.24
N TYR A 80 -1.13 -6.99 -2.74
CA TYR A 80 -2.46 -7.53 -2.90
C TYR A 80 -3.19 -7.65 -1.56
N GLU A 81 -2.57 -8.26 -0.55
CA GLU A 81 -3.17 -8.44 0.78
C GLU A 81 -3.55 -7.12 1.44
N ILE A 82 -2.67 -6.11 1.33
CA ILE A 82 -2.94 -4.77 1.88
C ILE A 82 -4.13 -4.13 1.14
N ILE A 83 -4.10 -4.12 -0.20
CA ILE A 83 -5.13 -3.45 -1.01
C ILE A 83 -6.49 -4.17 -0.89
N SER A 84 -6.51 -5.50 -0.98
CA SER A 84 -7.75 -6.28 -0.85
C SER A 84 -8.27 -6.21 0.57
N GLY A 85 -7.40 -6.37 1.57
CA GLY A 85 -7.76 -6.29 2.98
C GLY A 85 -8.43 -4.96 3.32
N LEU A 86 -7.86 -3.83 2.90
CA LEU A 86 -8.47 -2.51 3.10
C LEU A 86 -9.82 -2.35 2.38
N LYS A 87 -9.96 -2.89 1.16
CA LYS A 87 -11.22 -2.82 0.41
C LYS A 87 -12.32 -3.66 1.05
N ASP A 88 -11.95 -4.80 1.62
CA ASP A 88 -12.89 -5.74 2.21
C ASP A 88 -13.33 -5.33 3.62
N MET A 89 -12.63 -4.37 4.27
CA MET A 89 -12.99 -3.78 5.57
C MET A 89 -14.25 -2.90 5.49
N SER A 90 -15.39 -3.56 5.32
CA SER A 90 -16.73 -2.95 5.26
C SER A 90 -17.45 -2.99 6.61
N PHE A 91 -18.43 -2.11 6.77
CA PHE A 91 -19.23 -1.97 8.00
C PHE A 91 -20.71 -1.82 7.68
N TYR A 92 -21.56 -2.43 8.52
CA TYR A 92 -23.00 -2.26 8.49
C TYR A 92 -23.43 -1.29 9.60
N GLU A 93 -24.13 -0.22 9.26
CA GLU A 93 -24.64 0.76 10.24
C GLU A 93 -25.95 0.27 10.88
N VAL A 94 -25.94 0.17 12.21
CA VAL A 94 -27.14 -0.04 13.03
C VAL A 94 -27.54 1.29 13.63
N LYS A 95 -28.65 1.85 13.13
CA LYS A 95 -29.15 3.16 13.55
C LYS A 95 -29.32 3.21 15.07
N GLY A 96 -28.60 4.14 15.71
CA GLY A 96 -28.67 4.38 17.15
C GLY A 96 -27.68 3.57 17.99
N GLU A 97 -27.07 2.51 17.45
CA GLU A 97 -26.15 1.64 18.20
C GLU A 97 -24.70 1.77 17.75
N GLY A 98 -24.45 1.81 16.42
CA GLY A 98 -23.10 1.96 15.87
C GLY A 98 -22.90 1.18 14.58
N TYR A 99 -21.71 0.61 14.42
CA TYR A 99 -21.26 -0.07 13.20
C TYR A 99 -20.84 -1.50 13.52
N ILE A 100 -21.36 -2.47 12.75
CA ILE A 100 -20.95 -3.87 12.81
C ILE A 100 -19.92 -4.11 11.70
N PRO A 101 -18.69 -4.55 12.00
CA PRO A 101 -17.74 -4.94 10.96
C PRO A 101 -18.29 -6.16 10.21
N THR A 102 -18.29 -6.09 8.87
CA THR A 102 -18.72 -7.20 8.00
C THR A 102 -17.53 -7.95 7.39
N TYR A 103 -16.32 -7.66 7.86
CA TYR A 103 -15.09 -8.32 7.44
C TYR A 103 -14.61 -9.31 8.50
N THR A 104 -13.77 -10.25 8.09
CA THR A 104 -13.16 -11.23 8.99
C THR A 104 -11.81 -10.75 9.51
N ARG A 105 -11.54 -11.05 10.78
CA ARG A 105 -10.23 -10.80 11.38
C ARG A 105 -9.18 -11.71 10.72
N THR A 106 -8.06 -11.12 10.32
CA THR A 106 -6.90 -11.77 9.69
C THR A 106 -5.60 -11.23 10.29
N ASP A 107 -4.48 -11.86 9.98
CA ASP A 107 -3.14 -11.36 10.38
C ASP A 107 -2.90 -9.93 9.89
N PHE A 108 -3.40 -9.60 8.69
CA PHE A 108 -3.36 -8.24 8.16
C PHE A 108 -4.15 -7.26 9.03
N THR A 109 -5.40 -7.57 9.38
CA THR A 109 -6.21 -6.65 10.20
C THR A 109 -5.62 -6.47 11.60
N ASP A 110 -4.99 -7.51 12.15
CA ASP A 110 -4.34 -7.46 13.46
C ASP A 110 -3.12 -6.53 13.43
N ALA A 111 -2.25 -6.71 12.44
CA ALA A 111 -1.10 -5.83 12.26
C ALA A 111 -1.52 -4.38 11.98
N LEU A 112 -2.59 -4.17 11.21
CA LEU A 112 -3.14 -2.84 10.96
C LEU A 112 -3.64 -2.19 12.25
N HIS A 113 -4.41 -2.91 13.05
CA HIS A 113 -4.93 -2.41 14.31
C HIS A 113 -3.84 -2.10 15.33
N GLU A 114 -2.80 -2.93 15.39
CA GLU A 114 -1.63 -2.72 16.24
C GLU A 114 -0.82 -1.50 15.79
N ALA A 115 -0.49 -1.41 14.50
CA ALA A 115 0.34 -0.33 13.95
C ALA A 115 -0.29 1.06 14.11
N PHE A 116 -1.63 1.15 14.02
CA PHE A 116 -2.34 2.44 14.04
C PHE A 116 -3.12 2.69 15.35
N GLY A 117 -3.09 1.76 16.30
CA GLY A 117 -3.68 1.94 17.63
C GLY A 117 -5.20 2.10 17.65
N PHE A 118 -5.91 1.55 16.66
CA PHE A 118 -7.36 1.50 16.63
C PHE A 118 -7.87 0.07 16.47
N ARG A 119 -9.10 -0.18 16.93
CA ARG A 119 -9.77 -1.48 16.81
C ARG A 119 -11.15 -1.29 16.23
N THR A 120 -11.45 -2.09 15.22
CA THR A 120 -12.74 -2.08 14.53
C THR A 120 -13.35 -3.48 14.39
N ASP A 121 -12.74 -4.50 14.98
CA ASP A 121 -13.09 -5.92 14.91
C ASP A 121 -14.03 -6.40 16.04
N TYR A 122 -14.61 -5.48 16.81
CA TYR A 122 -15.61 -5.81 17.83
C TYR A 122 -16.98 -6.06 17.22
N GLN A 123 -17.84 -6.82 17.92
CA GLN A 123 -19.21 -7.12 17.47
C GLN A 123 -20.01 -5.85 17.12
N ILE A 124 -19.86 -4.78 17.90
CA ILE A 124 -20.35 -3.43 17.60
C ILE A 124 -19.25 -2.42 17.93
N VAL A 125 -18.91 -1.59 16.96
CA VAL A 125 -18.12 -0.37 17.13
C VAL A 125 -19.09 0.78 17.33
N ASN A 126 -19.23 1.28 18.56
CA ASN A 126 -20.24 2.28 18.84
C ASN A 126 -19.91 3.63 18.16
N THR A 127 -20.93 4.48 17.99
CA THR A 127 -20.78 5.78 17.30
C THR A 127 -19.76 6.70 17.99
N SER A 128 -19.60 6.60 19.31
CA SER A 128 -18.62 7.40 20.06
C SER A 128 -17.17 6.95 19.78
N GLN A 129 -16.93 5.64 19.74
CA GLN A 129 -15.65 5.04 19.37
C GLN A 129 -15.28 5.37 17.93
N MET A 130 -16.21 5.24 16.99
CA MET A 130 -15.97 5.60 15.60
C MET A 130 -15.63 7.09 15.46
N LYS A 131 -16.36 7.97 16.17
CA LYS A 131 -16.02 9.40 16.25
C LYS A 131 -14.65 9.65 16.87
N LYS A 132 -14.22 8.87 17.86
CA LYS A 132 -12.89 8.95 18.47
C LYS A 132 -11.80 8.57 17.47
N ILE A 133 -11.99 7.51 16.70
CA ILE A 133 -11.08 7.09 15.62
C ILE A 133 -10.94 8.22 14.58
N PHE A 134 -12.06 8.76 14.10
CA PHE A 134 -12.04 9.89 13.14
C PHE A 134 -11.44 11.19 13.70
N ARG A 135 -11.49 11.41 15.02
CA ARG A 135 -10.79 12.54 15.64
C ARG A 135 -9.27 12.32 15.69
N GLY A 136 -8.85 11.07 15.81
CA GLY A 136 -7.43 10.70 15.78
C GLY A 136 -6.76 11.00 14.44
N THR A 137 -7.50 10.87 13.32
CA THR A 137 -6.97 11.11 11.97
C THR A 137 -6.90 12.58 11.55
N LYS A 138 -7.44 13.51 12.35
CA LYS A 138 -7.47 14.96 12.05
C LYS A 138 -6.42 15.79 12.80
N LYS A 139 -5.58 15.15 13.60
CA LYS A 139 -4.45 15.80 14.29
C LYS A 139 -3.22 15.79 13.38
#